data_AF-A0A8I1EC16-F1
#
_entry.id   AF-A0A8I1EC16-F1
#
_cell.length_a   1.000
_cell.length_b   1.000
_cell.length_c   1.000
_cell.angle_alpha   90.00
_cell.angle_beta   90.00
_cell.angle_gamma   90.00
#
_symmetry.space_group_name_H-M   'P 1'
#
loop_
_entity.id
_entity.type
_entity.pdbx_description
1 polymer ?
#
loop_
_entity_poly.entity_id
_entity_poly.type
_entity_poly.pdbx_seq_one_letter_code
_entity_poly.pdbx_strand_id
1 'polypeptide(L)'
;MSGTAGKTFQIWHGSRRWDGVPEIRPAKKGRAESGTGIYGSTHFETCQGYAKGGGKVQLLTIQQTRILEKSCIPLDTALDFVRRNISRSQQKSFIEDCENVAERQQDRILTHNDPIGQLKAGDLWFPAEALRNLMVNAELSSGTKGLALTHFLAEQGIGLSTERGGMRSNEAWTVIYDPRLIVSWEGHTYESALEVGHVLPSPDAHSIEPVEYIRAARRSYTYDLDM
;
A
#
# COMPACT_ATOMS: atom_id res chain seq x y z
N MET A 1 -17.45 -24.58 2.32
CA MET A 1 -16.13 -23.93 2.14
C MET A 1 -15.63 -23.55 3.53
N SER A 2 -14.73 -24.35 4.11
CA SER A 2 -14.15 -24.09 5.43
C SER A 2 -13.10 -23.00 5.29
N GLY A 3 -13.48 -21.76 5.57
CA GLY A 3 -12.56 -20.62 5.56
C GLY A 3 -11.52 -20.76 6.66
N THR A 4 -10.24 -20.83 6.29
CA THR A 4 -9.15 -20.53 7.20
C THR A 4 -9.43 -19.17 7.83
N ALA A 5 -9.65 -19.13 9.14
CA ALA A 5 -9.69 -17.88 9.89
C ALA A 5 -8.34 -17.20 9.70
N GLY A 6 -8.26 -16.27 8.75
CA GLY A 6 -7.08 -15.46 8.54
C GLY A 6 -6.75 -14.74 9.84
N LYS A 7 -5.47 -14.68 10.21
CA LYS A 7 -5.02 -13.82 11.29
C LYS A 7 -5.53 -12.39 10.99
N THR A 8 -5.86 -11.64 12.02
CA THR A 8 -6.27 -10.24 11.91
C THR A 8 -5.33 -9.33 12.68
N PHE A 9 -5.42 -8.03 12.41
CA PHE A 9 -4.82 -6.97 13.20
C PHE A 9 -5.77 -5.78 13.27
N GLN A 10 -5.46 -4.81 14.14
CA GLN A 10 -6.31 -3.64 14.36
C GLN A 10 -5.58 -2.34 14.04
N ILE A 11 -6.35 -1.36 13.56
CA ILE A 11 -5.87 0.01 13.32
C ILE A 11 -6.98 1.01 13.67
N TRP A 12 -6.62 2.19 14.15
CA TRP A 12 -7.56 3.28 14.34
C TRP A 12 -7.80 4.00 13.02
N HIS A 13 -9.04 4.43 12.77
CA HIS A 13 -9.41 5.28 11.64
C HIS A 13 -10.23 6.47 12.13
N GLY A 14 -9.85 7.69 11.74
CA GLY A 14 -10.56 8.91 12.08
C GLY A 14 -11.23 9.52 10.86
N SER A 15 -12.54 9.77 10.94
CA SER A 15 -13.26 10.47 9.87
C SER A 15 -14.31 11.42 10.39
N ARG A 16 -14.58 12.46 9.60
CA ARG A 16 -15.67 13.42 9.88
C ARG A 16 -17.04 12.80 9.68
N ARG A 17 -17.18 11.89 8.72
CA ARG A 17 -18.43 11.22 8.34
C ARG A 17 -18.11 9.84 7.81
N TRP A 18 -18.53 8.83 8.54
CA TRP A 18 -18.50 7.45 8.09
C TRP A 18 -19.80 6.80 8.54
N ASP A 19 -20.65 6.57 7.55
CA ASP A 19 -21.95 5.93 7.72
C ASP A 19 -22.01 4.76 6.74
N GLY A 20 -22.25 3.56 7.26
CA GLY A 20 -22.35 2.34 6.45
C GLY A 20 -21.06 1.53 6.39
N VAL A 21 -20.97 0.72 5.34
CA VAL A 21 -19.87 -0.23 5.11
C VAL A 21 -18.60 0.49 4.66
N PRO A 22 -17.41 -0.04 4.99
CA PRO A 22 -16.15 0.48 4.49
C PRO A 22 -16.11 0.53 2.96
N GLU A 23 -15.86 1.71 2.41
CA GLU A 23 -15.75 1.92 0.97
C GLU A 23 -14.76 3.04 0.66
N ILE A 24 -14.07 2.90 -0.48
CA ILE A 24 -13.15 3.93 -0.99
C ILE A 24 -13.90 4.73 -2.03
N ARG A 25 -14.07 6.03 -1.76
CA ARG A 25 -14.76 6.95 -2.63
C ARG A 25 -13.75 7.91 -3.27
N PRO A 26 -13.99 8.37 -4.51
CA PRO A 26 -13.14 9.39 -5.11
C PRO A 26 -13.23 10.68 -4.30
N ALA A 27 -12.08 11.27 -4.00
CA ALA A 27 -12.03 12.57 -3.34
C ALA A 27 -12.80 13.61 -4.17
N LYS A 28 -13.73 14.34 -3.53
CA LYS A 28 -14.34 15.52 -4.17
C LYS A 28 -13.29 16.61 -4.31
N LYS A 29 -13.26 17.28 -5.47
CA LYS A 29 -12.40 18.45 -5.74
C LYS A 29 -12.44 19.43 -4.55
N GLY A 30 -11.28 19.72 -3.96
CA GLY A 30 -11.15 20.65 -2.82
C GLY A 30 -11.29 20.03 -1.42
N ARG A 31 -11.29 18.70 -1.28
CA ARG A 31 -11.18 18.03 0.04
C ARG A 31 -9.79 17.45 0.27
N ALA A 32 -9.35 17.52 1.53
CA ALA A 32 -8.02 17.15 2.02
C ALA A 32 -7.82 15.63 2.25
N GLU A 33 -8.52 14.78 1.50
CA GLU A 33 -8.15 13.36 1.41
C GLU A 33 -7.15 13.27 0.25
N SER A 34 -5.88 13.52 0.59
CA SER A 34 -4.79 13.72 -0.38
C SER A 34 -4.25 12.42 -0.99
N GLY A 35 -4.93 11.30 -0.80
CA GLY A 35 -4.60 10.08 -1.50
C GLY A 35 -5.69 9.02 -1.39
N THR A 36 -5.44 7.88 -2.01
CA THR A 36 -6.46 6.87 -2.24
C THR A 36 -6.30 5.65 -1.36
N GLY A 37 -7.38 5.35 -0.64
CA GLY A 37 -7.46 4.29 0.37
C GLY A 37 -8.14 4.78 1.64
N ILE A 38 -8.36 3.84 2.57
CA ILE A 38 -8.81 4.15 3.93
C ILE A 38 -7.57 4.28 4.81
N TYR A 39 -7.39 5.45 5.39
CA TYR A 39 -6.21 5.77 6.21
C TYR A 39 -6.42 5.33 7.66
N GLY A 40 -5.40 4.75 8.26
CA GLY A 40 -5.40 4.43 9.68
C GLY A 40 -4.07 4.76 10.37
N SER A 41 -4.11 4.76 11.69
CA SER A 41 -2.95 4.88 12.56
C SER A 41 -3.03 3.90 13.72
N THR A 42 -1.87 3.48 14.24
CA THR A 42 -1.82 2.76 15.52
C THR A 42 -2.16 3.63 16.72
N HIS A 43 -2.25 4.95 16.57
CA HIS A 43 -2.53 5.90 17.66
C HIS A 43 -3.92 6.52 17.51
N PHE A 44 -4.76 6.33 18.52
CA PHE A 44 -6.12 6.86 18.56
C PHE A 44 -6.14 8.38 18.46
N GLU A 45 -5.25 9.07 19.18
CA GLU A 45 -5.19 10.53 19.24
C GLU A 45 -4.94 11.16 17.87
N THR A 46 -4.09 10.53 17.05
CA THR A 46 -3.87 10.95 15.67
C THR A 46 -5.18 10.87 14.89
N CYS A 47 -5.90 9.75 14.98
CA CYS A 47 -7.19 9.57 14.32
C CYS A 47 -8.27 10.53 14.85
N GLN A 48 -8.26 10.85 16.15
CA GLN A 48 -9.16 11.84 16.74
C GLN A 48 -8.96 13.23 16.10
N GLY A 49 -7.72 13.59 15.76
CA GLY A 49 -7.41 14.81 15.01
C GLY A 49 -8.09 14.90 13.64
N TYR A 50 -8.42 13.76 13.02
CA TYR A 50 -9.14 13.68 11.74
C TYR A 50 -10.67 13.60 11.92
N ALA A 51 -11.16 13.19 13.10
CA ALA A 51 -12.57 13.07 13.45
C ALA A 51 -13.25 14.40 13.88
N LYS A 52 -12.86 15.54 13.29
CA LYS A 52 -13.34 16.88 13.68
C LYS A 52 -14.81 17.13 13.30
N GLY A 53 -15.52 17.92 14.12
CA GLY A 53 -16.86 18.43 13.80
C GLY A 53 -17.98 17.38 13.95
N GLY A 54 -17.92 16.59 15.03
CA GLY A 54 -18.86 15.48 15.27
C GLY A 54 -18.48 14.19 14.52
N GLY A 55 -17.23 14.07 14.07
CA GLY A 55 -16.70 12.86 13.49
C GLY A 55 -16.54 11.74 14.51
N LYS A 56 -16.17 10.55 14.02
CA LYS A 56 -15.98 9.36 14.84
C LYS A 56 -14.59 8.78 14.59
N VAL A 57 -14.01 8.23 15.66
CA VAL A 57 -12.86 7.34 15.54
C VAL A 57 -13.37 5.92 15.59
N GLN A 58 -12.90 5.08 14.68
CA GLN A 58 -13.30 3.69 14.55
C GLN A 58 -12.10 2.78 14.74
N LEU A 59 -12.28 1.69 15.48
CA LEU A 59 -11.34 0.58 15.53
C LEU A 59 -11.67 -0.36 14.38
N LEU A 60 -10.76 -0.46 13.41
CA LEU A 60 -10.92 -1.37 12.27
C LEU A 60 -10.19 -2.67 12.58
N THR A 61 -10.87 -3.81 12.41
CA THR A 61 -10.25 -5.13 12.40
C THR A 61 -10.06 -5.59 10.97
N ILE A 62 -8.82 -5.91 10.59
CA ILE A 62 -8.41 -6.14 9.21
C ILE A 62 -7.80 -7.53 9.09
N GLN A 63 -8.21 -8.27 8.06
CA GLN A 63 -7.56 -9.53 7.68
C GLN A 63 -6.14 -9.28 7.20
N GLN A 64 -5.20 -10.15 7.58
CA GLN A 64 -3.85 -10.13 7.03
C GLN A 64 -3.88 -10.20 5.50
N THR A 65 -2.98 -9.45 4.87
CA THR A 65 -2.90 -9.27 3.43
C THR A 65 -1.47 -8.96 3.01
N ARG A 66 -1.23 -8.81 1.70
CA ARG A 66 0.05 -8.34 1.18
C ARG A 66 0.20 -6.86 1.41
N ILE A 67 1.41 -6.50 1.81
CA ILE A 67 1.81 -5.12 2.10
C ILE A 67 2.55 -4.57 0.88
N LEU A 68 2.19 -3.36 0.43
CA LEU A 68 2.71 -2.71 -0.76
C LEU A 68 4.24 -2.66 -0.80
N GLU A 69 4.85 -2.24 0.31
CA GLU A 69 6.30 -2.10 0.51
C GLU A 69 7.04 -3.45 0.40
N LYS A 70 6.29 -4.55 0.50
CA LYS A 70 6.75 -5.93 0.45
C LYS A 70 6.19 -6.67 -0.78
N SER A 71 5.72 -5.96 -1.80
CA SER A 71 5.07 -6.55 -2.96
C SER A 71 5.70 -6.10 -4.27
N CYS A 72 5.70 -7.00 -5.24
CA CYS A 72 6.06 -6.73 -6.62
C CYS A 72 4.98 -7.21 -7.58
N ILE A 73 4.94 -6.61 -8.75
CA ILE A 73 4.00 -6.91 -9.84
C ILE A 73 4.79 -7.08 -11.14
N PRO A 74 4.29 -7.86 -12.12
CA PRO A 74 4.95 -7.94 -13.42
C PRO A 74 5.04 -6.54 -14.05
N LEU A 75 6.20 -6.16 -14.60
CA LEU A 75 6.40 -4.84 -15.20
C LEU A 75 5.33 -4.57 -16.27
N ASP A 76 5.06 -5.53 -17.16
CA ASP A 76 4.03 -5.39 -18.19
C ASP A 76 2.64 -5.09 -17.61
N THR A 77 2.31 -5.67 -16.46
CA THR A 77 1.04 -5.40 -15.77
C THR A 77 0.99 -3.96 -15.25
N ALA A 78 2.11 -3.43 -14.72
CA ALA A 78 2.22 -2.02 -14.33
C ALA A 78 2.14 -1.07 -15.54
N LEU A 79 2.83 -1.41 -16.64
CA LEU A 79 2.81 -0.61 -17.88
C LEU A 79 1.42 -0.58 -18.51
N ASP A 80 0.68 -1.69 -18.47
CA ASP A 80 -0.70 -1.74 -18.93
C ASP A 80 -1.63 -0.86 -18.09
N PHE A 81 -1.45 -0.86 -16.77
CA PHE A 81 -2.14 0.08 -15.90
C PHE A 81 -1.86 1.54 -16.30
N VAL A 82 -0.59 1.90 -16.52
CA VAL A 82 -0.16 3.25 -16.95
C VAL A 82 -0.82 3.63 -18.28
N ARG A 83 -0.77 2.74 -19.28
CA ARG A 83 -1.35 2.98 -20.61
C ARG A 83 -2.87 3.24 -20.57
N ARG A 84 -3.57 2.63 -19.62
CA ARG A 84 -5.03 2.76 -19.46
C ARG A 84 -5.46 3.97 -18.64
N ASN A 85 -4.68 4.35 -17.62
CA ASN A 85 -5.13 5.30 -16.59
C ASN A 85 -4.39 6.65 -16.60
N ILE A 86 -3.21 6.74 -17.22
CA ILE A 86 -2.42 7.97 -17.30
C ILE A 86 -2.63 8.65 -18.66
N SER A 87 -2.63 9.98 -18.69
CA SER A 87 -2.83 10.75 -19.92
C SER A 87 -1.68 10.54 -20.90
N ARG A 88 -2.00 10.55 -22.21
CA ARG A 88 -1.02 10.34 -23.29
C ARG A 88 0.21 11.25 -23.19
N SER A 89 0.05 12.49 -22.74
CA SER A 89 1.14 13.45 -22.57
C SER A 89 2.15 13.07 -21.48
N GLN A 90 1.73 12.30 -20.46
CA GLN A 90 2.58 11.86 -19.34
C GLN A 90 3.04 10.41 -19.48
N GLN A 91 2.38 9.61 -20.34
CA GLN A 91 2.65 8.17 -20.46
C GLN A 91 4.11 7.86 -20.80
N LYS A 92 4.72 8.59 -21.74
CA LYS A 92 6.09 8.30 -22.18
C LYS A 92 7.08 8.34 -21.02
N SER A 93 7.13 9.46 -20.29
CA SER A 93 8.04 9.62 -19.16
C SER A 93 7.74 8.63 -18.04
N PHE A 94 6.45 8.35 -17.78
CA PHE A 94 6.05 7.42 -16.72
C PHE A 94 6.45 5.97 -17.04
N ILE A 95 6.33 5.56 -18.31
CA ILE A 95 6.79 4.24 -18.79
C ILE A 95 8.30 4.13 -18.65
N GLU A 96 9.06 5.15 -19.09
CA GLU A 96 10.52 5.19 -18.95
C GLU A 96 10.94 5.10 -17.46
N ASP A 97 10.25 5.80 -16.56
CA ASP A 97 10.52 5.70 -15.11
C ASP A 97 10.25 4.30 -14.56
N CYS A 98 9.15 3.65 -14.98
CA CYS A 98 8.83 2.27 -14.61
C CYS A 98 9.92 1.29 -15.07
N GLU A 99 10.32 1.38 -16.33
CA GLU A 99 11.37 0.54 -16.94
C GLU A 99 12.71 0.73 -16.22
N ASN A 100 13.13 1.98 -15.99
CA ASN A 100 14.36 2.30 -15.26
C ASN A 100 14.38 1.78 -13.83
N VAL A 101 13.24 1.80 -13.13
CA VAL A 101 13.13 1.20 -11.80
C VAL A 101 13.24 -0.32 -11.90
N ALA A 102 12.50 -0.98 -12.79
CA ALA A 102 12.55 -2.43 -12.94
C ALA A 102 13.95 -2.94 -13.28
N GLU A 103 14.63 -2.28 -14.24
CA GLU A 103 16.00 -2.64 -14.65
C GLU A 103 17.00 -2.52 -13.50
N ARG A 104 16.92 -1.46 -12.68
CA ARG A 104 17.79 -1.29 -11.49
C ARG A 104 17.56 -2.36 -10.42
N GLN A 105 16.41 -3.03 -10.47
CA GLN A 105 16.01 -4.05 -9.49
C GLN A 105 16.13 -5.47 -10.07
N GLN A 106 16.54 -5.64 -11.34
CA GLN A 106 16.61 -6.93 -12.02
C GLN A 106 17.50 -7.95 -11.30
N ASP A 107 18.59 -7.48 -10.67
CA ASP A 107 19.55 -8.31 -9.92
C ASP A 107 19.17 -8.50 -8.45
N ARG A 108 18.09 -7.85 -7.99
CA ARG A 108 17.53 -8.12 -6.68
C ARG A 108 16.63 -9.32 -6.84
N ILE A 109 17.09 -10.45 -6.33
CA ILE A 109 16.24 -11.62 -6.22
C ILE A 109 15.21 -11.26 -5.15
N LEU A 110 14.01 -10.94 -5.60
CA LEU A 110 12.84 -11.20 -4.78
C LEU A 110 12.72 -12.71 -4.77
N THR A 111 13.04 -13.34 -3.64
CA THR A 111 12.77 -14.76 -3.44
C THR A 111 11.26 -14.93 -3.25
N HIS A 112 10.50 -14.65 -4.29
CA HIS A 112 9.07 -14.91 -4.28
C HIS A 112 8.85 -16.41 -4.49
N ASN A 113 8.27 -17.04 -3.48
CA ASN A 113 7.43 -18.23 -3.67
C ASN A 113 6.04 -17.86 -4.22
N ASP A 114 5.82 -16.59 -4.55
CA ASP A 114 4.50 -16.08 -4.85
C ASP A 114 4.52 -15.13 -6.06
N PRO A 115 3.98 -15.55 -7.21
CA PRO A 115 3.67 -14.63 -8.28
C PRO A 115 2.19 -14.23 -8.22
N ILE A 116 1.93 -12.94 -8.00
CA ILE A 116 0.78 -12.30 -8.65
C ILE A 116 1.08 -12.34 -10.16
N GLY A 117 0.71 -13.45 -10.80
CA GLY A 117 0.95 -13.71 -12.22
C GLY A 117 2.29 -14.37 -12.52
N GLN A 118 2.24 -15.50 -13.24
CA GLN A 118 3.44 -16.23 -13.66
C GLN A 118 4.29 -15.37 -14.60
N LEU A 119 5.55 -15.10 -14.23
CA LEU A 119 6.51 -14.51 -15.15
C LEU A 119 7.01 -15.55 -16.16
N LYS A 120 7.26 -15.08 -17.37
CA LYS A 120 8.01 -15.81 -18.39
C LYS A 120 9.51 -15.52 -18.22
N ALA A 121 10.33 -16.39 -18.82
CA ALA A 121 11.77 -16.16 -18.87
C ALA A 121 12.07 -14.82 -19.56
N GLY A 122 12.78 -13.93 -18.87
CA GLY A 122 13.13 -12.59 -19.35
C GLY A 122 12.19 -11.47 -18.90
N ASP A 123 11.06 -11.78 -18.25
CA ASP A 123 10.19 -10.74 -17.70
C ASP A 123 10.83 -10.08 -16.46
N LEU A 124 10.52 -8.79 -16.27
CA LEU A 124 10.98 -8.01 -15.13
C LEU A 124 9.89 -7.86 -14.07
N TRP A 125 10.31 -7.95 -12.80
CA TRP A 125 9.49 -7.54 -11.66
C TRP A 125 9.59 -6.04 -11.42
N PHE A 126 8.47 -5.44 -11.01
CA PHE A 126 8.38 -4.03 -10.66
C PHE A 126 7.89 -3.88 -9.20
N PRO A 127 8.63 -3.18 -8.32
CA PRO A 127 8.18 -2.92 -6.96
C PRO A 127 6.86 -2.15 -6.94
N ALA A 128 5.84 -2.69 -6.27
CA ALA A 128 4.51 -2.08 -6.28
C ALA A 128 4.50 -0.70 -5.61
N GLU A 129 5.31 -0.51 -4.57
CA GLU A 129 5.50 0.80 -3.91
C GLU A 129 6.05 1.86 -4.88
N ALA A 130 6.91 1.47 -5.83
CA ALA A 130 7.44 2.39 -6.82
C ALA A 130 6.33 2.94 -7.74
N LEU A 131 5.32 2.14 -8.09
CA LEU A 131 4.15 2.61 -8.84
C LEU A 131 3.46 3.75 -8.10
N ARG A 132 3.15 3.51 -6.82
CA ARG A 132 2.46 4.47 -5.95
C ARG A 132 3.28 5.74 -5.82
N ASN A 133 4.59 5.62 -5.58
CA ASN A 133 5.47 6.78 -5.39
C ASN A 133 5.60 7.61 -6.68
N LEU A 134 5.73 6.98 -7.85
CA LEU A 134 5.70 7.69 -9.13
C LEU A 134 4.36 8.43 -9.34
N MET A 135 3.23 7.81 -8.99
CA MET A 135 1.92 8.47 -9.11
C MET A 135 1.75 9.64 -8.14
N VAL A 136 2.24 9.53 -6.90
CA VAL A 136 2.24 10.63 -5.94
C VAL A 136 3.09 11.80 -6.43
N ASN A 137 4.32 11.52 -6.88
CA ASN A 137 5.25 12.56 -7.37
C ASN A 137 4.74 13.26 -8.63
N ALA A 138 3.96 12.57 -9.46
CA ALA A 138 3.33 13.14 -10.64
C ALA A 138 1.98 13.82 -10.36
N GLU A 139 1.57 13.94 -9.08
CA GLU A 139 0.26 14.46 -8.65
C GLU A 139 -0.95 13.69 -9.24
N LEU A 140 -0.76 12.40 -9.54
CA LEU A 140 -1.76 11.51 -10.13
C LEU A 140 -2.47 10.62 -9.11
N SER A 141 -2.09 10.68 -7.84
CA SER A 141 -2.66 9.88 -6.75
C SER A 141 -4.01 10.38 -6.23
N SER A 142 -4.64 11.36 -6.89
CA SER A 142 -5.93 11.93 -6.48
C SER A 142 -7.03 11.68 -7.51
N GLY A 143 -8.28 11.87 -7.10
CA GLY A 143 -9.45 11.75 -7.98
C GLY A 143 -9.62 10.36 -8.59
N THR A 144 -9.98 10.30 -9.87
CA THR A 144 -10.25 9.04 -10.58
C THR A 144 -9.00 8.18 -10.77
N LYS A 145 -7.82 8.80 -10.97
CA LYS A 145 -6.57 8.08 -11.19
C LYS A 145 -6.06 7.40 -9.92
N GLY A 146 -6.15 8.09 -8.78
CA GLY A 146 -5.87 7.47 -7.50
C GLY A 146 -6.82 6.31 -7.20
N LEU A 147 -8.12 6.47 -7.52
CA LEU A 147 -9.10 5.39 -7.31
C LEU A 147 -8.77 4.17 -8.19
N ALA A 148 -8.36 4.41 -9.44
CA ALA A 148 -7.88 3.37 -10.32
C ALA A 148 -6.63 2.66 -9.76
N LEU A 149 -5.67 3.40 -9.20
CA LEU A 149 -4.49 2.80 -8.53
C LEU A 149 -4.92 1.89 -7.38
N THR A 150 -5.84 2.35 -6.53
CA THR A 150 -6.30 1.56 -5.39
C THR A 150 -6.99 0.28 -5.82
N HIS A 151 -7.89 0.33 -6.81
CA HIS A 151 -8.51 -0.88 -7.35
C HIS A 151 -7.48 -1.81 -7.98
N PHE A 152 -6.55 -1.26 -8.76
CA PHE A 152 -5.47 -2.04 -9.36
C PHE A 152 -4.66 -2.78 -8.30
N LEU A 153 -4.21 -2.11 -7.24
CA LEU A 153 -3.45 -2.75 -6.14
C LEU A 153 -4.26 -3.85 -5.46
N ALA A 154 -5.54 -3.60 -5.16
CA ALA A 154 -6.43 -4.60 -4.57
C ALA A 154 -6.67 -5.81 -5.49
N GLU A 155 -6.77 -5.59 -6.81
CA GLU A 155 -6.87 -6.67 -7.82
C GLU A 155 -5.59 -7.49 -7.91
N GLN A 156 -4.43 -6.87 -7.67
CA GLN A 156 -3.16 -7.57 -7.51
C GLN A 156 -3.05 -8.26 -6.13
N GLY A 157 -4.07 -8.24 -5.27
CA GLY A 157 -4.00 -8.84 -3.93
C GLY A 157 -3.17 -8.04 -2.92
N ILE A 158 -2.75 -6.82 -3.28
CA ILE A 158 -2.07 -5.88 -2.40
C ILE A 158 -3.13 -5.09 -1.64
N GLY A 159 -3.38 -5.50 -0.40
CA GLY A 159 -4.49 -4.96 0.38
C GLY A 159 -4.18 -3.66 1.11
N LEU A 160 -2.91 -3.39 1.42
CA LEU A 160 -2.53 -2.20 2.18
C LEU A 160 -1.08 -1.76 1.99
N SER A 161 -0.76 -0.55 2.46
CA SER A 161 0.58 0.01 2.63
C SER A 161 0.80 0.37 4.10
N THR A 162 2.01 0.19 4.61
CA THR A 162 2.40 0.64 5.96
C THR A 162 3.60 1.60 5.91
N GLU A 163 3.47 2.73 6.61
CA GLU A 163 4.54 3.72 6.77
C GLU A 163 4.77 3.99 8.26
N ARG A 164 6.03 4.15 8.68
CA ARG A 164 6.32 4.60 10.06
C ARG A 164 6.17 6.12 10.16
N GLY A 165 5.48 6.60 11.19
CA GLY A 165 5.21 8.02 11.44
C GLY A 165 6.48 8.81 11.78
N GLY A 166 7.32 9.11 10.79
CA GLY A 166 8.59 9.81 11.00
C GLY A 166 9.60 9.06 11.88
N MET A 167 10.84 9.56 11.93
CA MET A 167 11.96 8.86 12.61
C MET A 167 11.84 8.75 14.14
N ARG A 168 10.91 9.48 14.78
CA ARG A 168 10.84 9.59 16.25
C ARG A 168 9.54 9.09 16.87
N SER A 169 8.54 8.72 16.08
CA SER A 169 7.31 8.15 16.63
C SER A 169 7.34 6.62 16.52
N ASN A 170 6.73 5.96 17.50
CA ASN A 170 6.39 4.53 17.41
C ASN A 170 5.05 4.33 16.68
N GLU A 171 4.57 5.35 15.97
CA GLU A 171 3.32 5.31 15.23
C GLU A 171 3.55 4.64 13.87
N ALA A 172 2.60 3.80 13.48
CA ALA A 172 2.53 3.28 12.13
C ALA A 172 1.25 3.79 11.48
N TRP A 173 1.38 4.33 10.28
CA TRP A 173 0.28 4.76 9.43
C TRP A 173 0.00 3.65 8.42
N THR A 174 -1.26 3.50 8.06
CA THR A 174 -1.70 2.48 7.10
C THR A 174 -2.61 3.09 6.07
N VAL A 175 -2.47 2.65 4.82
CA VAL A 175 -3.43 2.94 3.75
C VAL A 175 -4.01 1.62 3.28
N ILE A 176 -5.32 1.43 3.45
CA ILE A 176 -6.03 0.23 3.05
C ILE A 176 -6.56 0.44 1.63
N TYR A 177 -6.13 -0.42 0.70
CA TYR A 177 -6.55 -0.41 -0.70
C TYR A 177 -7.74 -1.34 -0.98
N ASP A 178 -7.89 -2.41 -0.18
CA ASP A 178 -9.01 -3.34 -0.30
C ASP A 178 -9.93 -3.28 0.94
N PRO A 179 -11.08 -2.57 0.86
CA PRO A 179 -12.04 -2.48 1.96
C PRO A 179 -12.64 -3.84 2.36
N ARG A 180 -12.60 -4.85 1.48
CA ARG A 180 -13.13 -6.19 1.77
C ARG A 180 -12.35 -6.90 2.88
N LEU A 181 -11.14 -6.44 3.17
CA LEU A 181 -10.31 -6.95 4.25
C LEU A 181 -10.77 -6.47 5.64
N ILE A 182 -11.56 -5.40 5.70
CA ILE A 182 -12.09 -4.87 6.96
C ILE A 182 -13.28 -5.75 7.38
N VAL A 183 -13.07 -6.57 8.41
CA VAL A 183 -14.07 -7.54 8.90
C VAL A 183 -14.92 -6.99 10.04
N SER A 184 -14.44 -5.97 10.75
CA SER A 184 -15.26 -5.20 11.70
C SER A 184 -14.78 -3.76 11.82
N TRP A 185 -15.70 -2.86 12.19
CA TRP A 185 -15.43 -1.45 12.44
C TRP A 185 -16.33 -0.95 13.57
N GLU A 186 -15.73 -0.58 14.69
CA GLU A 186 -16.46 -0.20 15.90
C GLU A 186 -16.13 1.24 16.26
N GLY A 187 -17.15 2.05 16.59
CA GLY A 187 -16.94 3.45 16.96
C GLY A 187 -16.52 3.60 18.42
N HIS A 188 -15.52 4.42 18.69
CA HIS A 188 -14.99 4.63 20.04
C HIS A 188 -14.93 6.12 20.42
N THR A 189 -15.25 6.40 21.69
CA THR A 189 -14.82 7.63 22.37
C THR A 189 -13.39 7.44 22.91
N TYR A 190 -12.77 8.52 23.39
CA TYR A 190 -11.45 8.44 24.01
C TYR A 190 -11.46 7.50 25.22
N GLU A 191 -12.48 7.59 26.07
CA GLU A 191 -12.64 6.77 27.27
C GLU A 191 -12.72 5.28 26.90
N SER A 192 -13.56 4.92 25.93
CA SER A 192 -13.64 3.53 25.45
C SER A 192 -12.37 3.06 24.75
N ALA A 193 -11.58 3.96 24.15
CA ALA A 193 -10.31 3.63 23.54
C ALA A 193 -9.22 3.31 24.57
N LEU A 194 -9.28 3.91 25.76
CA LEU A 194 -8.38 3.58 26.87
C LEU A 194 -8.58 2.13 27.35
N GLU A 195 -9.80 1.60 27.25
CA GLU A 195 -10.14 0.23 27.68
C GLU A 195 -9.62 -0.83 26.69
N VAL A 196 -9.70 -0.55 25.38
CA VAL A 196 -9.27 -1.49 24.33
C VAL A 196 -7.82 -1.30 23.86
N GLY A 197 -7.21 -0.16 24.18
CA GLY A 197 -5.84 0.20 23.81
C GLY A 197 -5.80 1.35 22.80
N HIS A 198 -5.52 2.56 23.28
CA HIS A 198 -5.40 3.76 22.43
C HIS A 198 -4.11 3.78 21.58
N VAL A 199 -3.11 2.95 21.93
CA VAL A 199 -1.93 2.66 21.10
C VAL A 199 -1.91 1.17 20.76
N LEU A 200 -1.95 0.86 19.47
CA LEU A 200 -2.01 -0.50 18.94
C LEU A 200 -0.62 -1.00 18.49
N PRO A 201 -0.41 -2.33 18.44
CA PRO A 201 0.80 -2.92 17.86
C PRO A 201 1.00 -2.54 16.39
N SER A 202 2.26 -2.55 15.93
CA SER A 202 2.56 -2.25 14.51
C SER A 202 1.95 -3.31 13.57
N PRO A 203 1.32 -2.89 12.46
CA PRO A 203 0.79 -3.80 11.44
C PRO A 203 1.87 -4.58 10.67
N ASP A 204 3.15 -4.18 10.74
CA ASP A 204 4.25 -4.78 9.96
C ASP A 204 4.45 -6.28 10.24
N ALA A 205 4.14 -6.73 11.47
CA ALA A 205 4.20 -8.12 11.90
C ALA A 205 3.06 -8.98 11.32
N HIS A 206 2.08 -8.34 10.68
CA HIS A 206 0.86 -8.95 10.18
C HIS A 206 0.83 -9.08 8.65
N SER A 207 1.95 -8.85 7.97
CA SER A 207 2.13 -9.22 6.57
C SER A 207 2.11 -10.74 6.40
N ILE A 208 1.47 -11.23 5.35
CA ILE A 208 1.48 -12.66 5.02
C ILE A 208 2.78 -13.14 4.36
N GLU A 209 3.74 -12.25 4.05
CA GLU A 209 4.98 -12.63 3.34
C GLU A 209 6.25 -11.95 3.89
N PRO A 210 7.38 -12.69 3.95
CA PRO A 210 8.71 -12.11 4.08
C PRO A 210 9.27 -11.72 2.69
N VAL A 211 9.59 -10.44 2.50
CA VAL A 211 10.47 -10.05 1.39
C VAL A 211 11.91 -10.14 1.87
N GLU A 212 12.66 -11.09 1.29
CA GLU A 212 14.11 -11.08 1.37
C GLU A 212 14.68 -10.47 0.09
N TYR A 213 15.35 -9.34 0.24
CA TYR A 213 16.18 -8.79 -0.82
C TYR A 213 17.53 -9.50 -0.77
N ILE A 214 17.71 -10.56 -1.55
CA ILE A 214 19.06 -11.05 -1.80
C ILE A 214 19.66 -10.10 -2.84
N ARG A 215 20.56 -9.22 -2.40
CA ARG A 215 21.50 -8.59 -3.34
C ARG A 215 22.28 -9.75 -3.95
N ALA A 216 22.15 -9.97 -5.26
CA ALA A 216 23.15 -10.76 -5.97
C ALA A 216 24.53 -10.21 -5.55
N ALA A 217 25.42 -11.09 -5.07
CA ALA A 217 26.79 -10.72 -4.84
C ALA A 217 27.27 -10.02 -6.12
N ARG A 218 27.71 -8.76 -5.99
CA ARG A 218 28.18 -7.95 -7.13
C ARG A 218 28.91 -8.88 -8.08
N ARG A 219 28.52 -8.90 -9.37
CA ARG A 219 29.34 -9.51 -10.42
C ARG A 219 30.76 -9.01 -10.16
N SER A 220 31.65 -9.91 -9.75
CA SER A 220 33.06 -9.60 -9.68
C SER A 220 33.42 -9.18 -11.09
N TYR A 221 33.68 -7.88 -11.29
CA TYR A 221 34.34 -7.43 -12.48
C TYR A 221 35.70 -8.10 -12.46
N THR A 222 35.83 -9.24 -13.15
CA THR A 222 37.12 -9.70 -13.62
C THR A 222 37.54 -8.64 -14.62
N TYR A 223 38.39 -7.72 -14.15
CA TYR A 223 39.21 -6.95 -15.05
C TYR A 223 40.10 -7.98 -15.75
N ASP A 224 39.76 -8.30 -17.01
CA ASP A 224 40.74 -8.87 -17.93
C ASP A 224 41.79 -7.78 -18.11
N LEU A 225 42.85 -7.86 -17.31
CA LEU A 225 44.12 -7.22 -17.59
C LEU A 225 44.78 -8.03 -18.72
N ASP A 226 44.25 -7.85 -19.93
CA ASP A 226 45.00 -8.22 -21.13
C ASP A 226 46.19 -7.26 -21.24
N MET A 227 47.36 -7.81 -20.94
CA MET A 227 48.69 -7.31 -21.32
C MET A 227 49.00 -7.69 -22.76
#